data_AF-A0A447V2B3-F1
#
_entry.id   AF-A0A447V2B3-F1
#
_cell.length_a   1.000
_cell.length_b   1.000
_cell.length_c   1.000
_cell.angle_alpha   90.00
_cell.angle_beta   90.00
_cell.angle_gamma   90.00
#
_symmetry.space_group_name_H-M   'P 1'
#
loop_
_entity.id
_entity.type
_entity.pdbx_description
1 polymer ?
#
loop_
_entity_poly.entity_id
_entity_poly.type
_entity_poly.pdbx_seq_one_letter_code
_entity_poly.pdbx_strand_id
1 'polypeptide(L)'
;MNNLSNDRLAEYANDKRMCNVSDEIVSMARELLALREAGKEPFGYTDGPRHGMCYEPRHAERLMDAHPLYAAPQLPVWIGVDWAAPAVPEGWVMVPVEPTEDMIINGFESRPDESFSDEKEWEAYEAMSGCQQAAHRAKLCWAAMIAAAPKPE
;
A
#
# COMPACT_ATOMS: atom_id res chain seq x y z
N MET A 1 -3.14 -0.21 11.11
CA MET A 1 -2.04 0.14 12.03
C MET A 1 -2.54 1.21 12.97
N ASN A 2 -2.45 1.00 14.30
CA ASN A 2 -2.88 2.01 15.28
C ASN A 2 -1.75 3.03 15.45
N ASN A 3 -1.94 4.24 14.92
CA ASN A 3 -0.97 5.33 15.11
C ASN A 3 -0.96 5.77 16.57
N LEU A 4 0.24 5.97 17.12
CA LEU A 4 0.41 6.46 18.49
C LEU A 4 0.11 7.97 18.53
N SER A 5 -1.02 8.35 19.14
CA SER A 5 -1.44 9.76 19.27
C SER A 5 -0.51 10.58 20.17
N ASN A 6 -0.50 11.90 19.98
CA ASN A 6 0.25 12.82 20.84
C ASN A 6 -0.24 12.76 22.28
N ASP A 7 -1.55 12.65 22.49
CA ASP A 7 -2.15 12.55 23.83
C ASP A 7 -1.64 11.30 24.57
N ARG A 8 -1.56 10.17 23.88
CA ARG A 8 -1.06 8.92 24.45
C ARG A 8 0.44 8.97 24.73
N LEU A 9 1.22 9.66 23.91
CA LEU A 9 2.63 9.95 24.22
C LEU A 9 2.78 10.85 25.44
N ALA A 10 1.90 11.86 25.60
CA ALA A 10 1.91 12.75 26.74
C ALA A 10 1.57 12.03 28.04
N GLU A 11 0.66 11.04 28.00
CA GLU A 11 0.40 10.12 29.11
C GLU A 11 1.67 9.32 29.48
N TYR A 12 2.34 8.68 28.51
CA TYR A 12 3.58 7.95 28.77
C TYR A 12 4.72 8.83 29.30
N ALA A 13 4.80 10.10 28.87
CA ALA A 13 5.87 11.01 29.25
C ALA A 13 5.71 11.63 30.66
N ASN A 14 4.46 11.77 31.13
CA ASN A 14 4.14 12.63 32.28
C ASN A 14 3.29 11.97 33.37
N ASP A 15 2.53 10.90 33.08
CA ASP A 15 1.66 10.27 34.08
C ASP A 15 2.44 9.34 35.01
N LYS A 16 2.67 9.80 36.24
CA LYS A 16 3.36 9.04 37.30
C LYS A 16 2.55 7.84 37.83
N ARG A 17 1.27 7.69 37.45
CA ARG A 17 0.39 6.60 37.88
C ARG A 17 0.52 5.36 36.99
N MET A 18 1.20 5.47 35.86
CA MET A 18 1.50 4.36 34.97
C MET A 18 2.49 3.40 35.63
N CYS A 19 2.00 2.23 36.08
CA CYS A 19 2.80 1.25 36.82
C CYS A 19 3.62 0.28 35.93
N ASN A 20 3.44 0.31 34.60
CA ASN A 20 4.09 -0.60 33.64
C ASN A 20 4.93 0.13 32.58
N VAL A 21 5.45 1.32 32.92
CA VAL A 21 6.24 2.15 31.99
C VAL A 21 7.64 2.29 32.56
N SER A 22 8.64 1.81 31.82
CA SER A 22 10.05 1.96 32.20
C SER A 22 10.52 3.39 31.95
N ASP A 23 11.58 3.80 32.65
CA ASP A 23 12.24 5.11 32.43
C ASP A 23 12.67 5.30 30.96
N GLU A 24 13.04 4.22 30.28
CA GLU A 24 13.35 4.19 28.85
C GLU A 24 12.13 4.60 28.00
N ILE A 25 10.95 4.03 28.26
CA ILE A 25 9.72 4.37 27.53
C ILE A 25 9.32 5.82 27.80
N VAL A 26 9.48 6.30 29.04
CA VAL A 26 9.24 7.72 29.38
C VAL A 26 10.19 8.63 28.59
N SER A 27 11.48 8.28 28.52
CA SER A 27 12.49 9.04 27.77
C SER A 27 12.17 9.09 26.29
N MET A 28 11.86 7.94 25.68
CA MET A 28 11.48 7.84 24.28
C MET A 28 10.21 8.65 23.99
N ALA A 29 9.21 8.61 24.88
CA ALA A 29 7.97 9.36 24.69
C ALA A 29 8.21 10.87 24.69
N ARG A 30 9.09 11.36 25.58
CA ARG A 30 9.50 12.77 25.63
C ARG A 30 10.26 13.20 24.40
N GLU A 31 11.21 12.38 23.96
CA GLU A 31 12.00 12.65 22.76
C GLU A 31 11.11 12.70 21.52
N LEU A 32 10.19 11.74 21.36
CA LEU A 32 9.24 11.73 20.25
C LEU A 32 8.29 12.93 20.28
N LEU A 33 7.82 13.37 21.45
CA LEU A 33 7.02 14.59 21.56
C LEU A 33 7.82 15.83 21.17
N ALA A 34 9.07 15.95 21.64
CA ALA A 34 9.94 17.06 21.28
C ALA A 34 10.22 17.11 19.78
N LEU A 35 10.46 15.95 19.15
CA LEU A 35 10.64 15.84 17.69
C LEU A 35 9.36 16.20 16.94
N ARG A 36 8.18 15.78 17.41
CA ARG A 36 6.90 16.14 16.79
C ARG A 36 6.60 17.63 16.92
N GLU A 37 6.97 18.25 18.04
CA GLU A 37 6.82 19.69 18.25
C GLU A 37 7.78 20.47 17.35
N ALA A 38 9.06 20.07 17.29
CA ALA A 38 10.05 20.67 16.41
C ALA A 38 9.69 20.51 14.92
N GLY A 39 9.06 19.38 14.54
CA GLY A 39 8.59 19.11 13.19
C GLY A 39 7.38 19.95 12.74
N LYS A 40 6.80 20.77 13.62
CA LYS A 40 5.76 21.75 13.23
C LYS A 40 6.34 22.95 12.48
N GLU A 41 7.60 23.27 12.74
CA GLU A 41 8.29 24.37 12.07
C GLU A 41 9.04 23.84 10.84
N PRO A 42 8.98 24.53 9.69
CA PRO A 42 9.74 24.14 8.52
C PRO A 42 11.24 24.32 8.75
N PHE A 43 12.02 23.33 8.32
CA PHE A 43 13.48 23.38 8.33
C PHE A 43 14.01 24.46 7.37
N GLY A 44 13.33 24.66 6.24
CA GLY A 44 13.69 25.64 5.23
C GLY A 44 12.59 25.82 4.20
N TYR A 45 12.89 26.52 3.11
CA TYR A 45 11.94 26.78 2.02
C TYR A 45 12.61 26.54 0.66
N THR A 46 11.82 26.22 -0.36
CA THR A 46 12.25 26.20 -1.77
C THR A 46 11.47 27.23 -2.58
N ASP A 47 12.04 27.67 -3.71
CA ASP A 47 11.45 28.66 -4.61
C ASP A 47 10.86 27.97 -5.85
N GLY A 48 9.55 27.76 -5.83
CA GLY A 48 8.79 27.16 -6.93
C GLY A 48 9.12 25.68 -7.23
N PRO A 49 8.65 25.15 -8.38
CA PRO A 49 8.68 23.72 -8.70
C PRO A 49 10.07 23.18 -9.09
N ARG A 50 11.09 24.04 -9.18
CA ARG A 50 12.48 23.61 -9.40
C ARG A 50 13.15 23.41 -8.04
N HIS A 51 12.97 22.20 -7.51
CA HIS A 51 13.44 21.71 -6.21
C HIS A 51 14.99 21.56 -6.13
N GLY A 52 15.74 22.63 -6.43
CA GLY A 52 17.20 22.59 -6.47
C GLY A 52 17.89 23.29 -5.30
N MET A 53 17.21 24.24 -4.64
CA MET A 53 17.82 25.10 -3.62
C MET A 53 16.96 25.14 -2.36
N CYS A 54 17.59 24.85 -1.22
CA CYS A 54 16.98 24.98 0.11
C CYS A 54 17.45 26.29 0.74
N TYR A 55 16.50 27.14 1.14
CA TYR A 55 16.75 28.42 1.80
C TYR A 55 16.39 28.33 3.27
N GLU A 56 17.15 29.00 4.12
CA GLU A 56 16.82 29.13 5.54
C GLU A 56 15.50 29.89 5.75
N PRO A 57 14.74 29.61 6.83
CA PRO A 57 13.44 30.24 7.10
C PRO A 57 13.45 31.79 7.05
N ARG A 58 14.53 32.43 7.48
CA ARG A 58 14.69 33.90 7.44
C ARG A 58 14.64 34.51 6.03
N HIS A 59 14.79 33.70 4.98
CA HIS A 59 14.76 34.15 3.59
C HIS A 59 13.41 33.87 2.89
N ALA A 60 12.45 33.25 3.57
CA ALA A 60 11.18 32.82 2.97
C ALA A 60 10.40 33.96 2.31
N GLU A 61 10.34 35.14 2.95
CA GLU A 61 9.61 36.32 2.45
C GLU A 61 10.18 36.88 1.14
N ARG A 62 11.42 36.50 0.77
CA ARG A 62 12.10 36.98 -0.43
C ARG A 62 11.88 36.06 -1.63
N LEU A 63 11.28 34.88 -1.42
CA LEU A 63 11.01 33.91 -2.46
C LEU A 63 9.71 34.30 -3.19
N MET A 64 9.65 34.06 -4.51
CA MET A 64 8.44 34.33 -5.28
C MET A 64 7.36 33.30 -5.00
N ASP A 65 7.76 32.04 -4.79
CA ASP A 65 6.85 30.93 -4.53
C ASP A 65 7.38 30.02 -3.41
N ALA A 66 7.32 30.56 -2.18
CA ALA A 66 7.88 29.94 -0.99
C ALA A 66 7.14 28.65 -0.60
N HIS A 67 7.78 27.51 -0.80
CA HIS A 67 7.27 26.20 -0.37
C HIS A 67 8.03 25.70 0.86
N PRO A 68 7.35 25.43 1.99
CA PRO A 68 8.02 24.98 3.21
C PRO A 68 8.56 23.55 3.06
N LEU A 69 9.80 23.37 3.48
CA LEU A 69 10.50 22.09 3.60
C LEU A 69 10.56 21.74 5.08
N TYR A 70 9.82 20.73 5.49
CA TYR A 70 9.93 20.19 6.84
C TYR A 70 11.09 19.19 6.90
N ALA A 71 11.77 19.10 8.03
CA ALA A 71 12.61 17.94 8.31
C ALA A 71 11.66 16.74 8.41
N ALA A 72 11.42 16.08 7.28
CA ALA A 72 10.63 14.88 7.29
C ALA A 72 11.29 13.94 8.33
N PRO A 73 10.54 13.39 9.30
CA PRO A 73 11.09 12.25 10.03
C PRO A 73 11.56 11.25 8.98
N GLN A 74 12.74 10.65 9.16
CA GLN A 74 13.27 9.62 8.26
C GLN A 74 12.11 8.66 7.98
N LEU A 75 11.48 8.81 6.83
CA LEU A 75 10.36 7.96 6.50
C LEU A 75 10.99 6.58 6.44
N PRO A 76 10.45 5.54 7.12
CA PRO A 76 10.85 4.20 6.76
C PRO A 76 10.72 4.12 5.23
N VAL A 77 11.68 3.47 4.57
CA VAL A 77 12.02 3.52 3.12
C VAL A 77 10.86 3.06 2.18
N TRP A 78 9.62 3.24 2.59
CA TRP A 78 8.35 2.86 2.00
C TRP A 78 7.40 4.04 1.81
N ILE A 79 7.90 5.29 1.79
CA ILE A 79 7.13 6.35 1.14
C ILE A 79 7.63 6.45 -0.28
N GLY A 80 6.90 5.73 -1.13
CA GLY A 80 6.90 5.92 -2.56
C GLY A 80 6.71 7.40 -2.84
N VAL A 81 7.80 8.01 -3.29
CA VAL A 81 7.72 9.15 -4.20
C VAL A 81 6.76 8.72 -5.31
N ASP A 82 5.76 9.55 -5.63
CA ASP A 82 4.63 9.30 -6.56
C ASP A 82 5.03 9.01 -8.03
N TRP A 83 6.19 8.41 -8.27
CA TRP A 83 6.66 7.89 -9.55
C TRP A 83 6.67 6.35 -9.60
N ALA A 84 6.68 5.65 -8.46
CA ALA A 84 6.57 4.19 -8.45
C ALA A 84 5.10 3.80 -8.22
N ALA A 85 4.49 3.14 -9.21
CA ALA A 85 3.18 2.52 -9.07
C ALA A 85 3.12 1.73 -7.74
N PRO A 86 1.97 1.74 -7.02
CA PRO A 86 1.86 1.07 -5.73
C PRO A 86 2.34 -0.37 -5.86
N ALA A 87 3.36 -0.74 -5.07
CA ALA A 87 3.91 -2.08 -5.09
C ALA A 87 2.80 -3.09 -4.77
N VAL A 88 2.46 -3.93 -5.75
CA VAL A 88 1.44 -4.96 -5.60
C VAL A 88 1.92 -5.96 -4.55
N PRO A 89 1.17 -6.19 -3.46
CA PRO A 89 1.60 -7.13 -2.42
C PRO A 89 1.83 -8.54 -2.96
N GLU A 90 2.68 -9.31 -2.27
CA GLU A 90 2.93 -10.70 -2.64
C GLU A 90 1.62 -11.51 -2.66
N GLY A 91 1.39 -12.25 -3.74
CA GLY A 91 0.16 -13.02 -3.97
C GLY A 91 -0.99 -12.21 -4.62
N TRP A 92 -0.80 -10.94 -4.92
CA TRP A 92 -1.77 -10.11 -5.65
C TRP A 92 -1.33 -9.90 -7.10
N VAL A 93 -2.30 -9.70 -7.99
CA VAL A 93 -2.08 -9.42 -9.41
C VAL A 93 -2.94 -8.23 -9.84
N MET A 94 -2.38 -7.30 -10.62
CA MET A 94 -3.17 -6.23 -11.21
C MET A 94 -3.93 -6.75 -12.41
N VAL A 95 -5.23 -6.49 -12.43
CA VAL A 95 -6.11 -6.77 -13.55
C VAL A 95 -6.89 -5.51 -13.90
N PRO A 96 -7.26 -5.31 -15.17
CA PRO A 96 -8.20 -4.25 -15.56
C PRO A 96 -9.50 -4.31 -14.74
N VAL A 97 -10.07 -3.14 -14.44
CA VAL A 97 -11.36 -3.05 -13.72
C VAL A 97 -12.48 -3.68 -14.55
N GLU A 98 -12.46 -3.43 -15.87
CA GLU A 98 -13.33 -4.12 -16.84
C GLU A 98 -12.51 -5.17 -17.58
N PRO A 99 -12.93 -6.45 -17.59
CA PRO A 99 -12.18 -7.51 -18.27
C PRO A 99 -12.17 -7.27 -19.78
N THR A 100 -11.06 -7.60 -20.42
CA THR A 100 -10.94 -7.55 -21.88
C THR A 100 -11.68 -8.72 -22.53
N GLU A 101 -11.96 -8.62 -23.83
CA GLU A 101 -12.60 -9.69 -24.59
C GLU A 101 -11.80 -11.00 -24.50
N ASP A 102 -10.47 -10.94 -24.64
CA ASP A 102 -9.59 -12.10 -24.48
C ASP A 102 -9.70 -12.74 -23.09
N MET A 103 -9.77 -11.94 -22.02
CA MET A 103 -9.99 -12.48 -20.67
C MET A 103 -11.31 -13.23 -20.60
N ILE A 104 -12.38 -12.65 -21.15
CA ILE A 104 -13.72 -13.25 -21.15
C ILE A 104 -13.70 -14.58 -21.93
N ILE A 105 -13.18 -14.59 -23.16
CA ILE A 105 -13.13 -15.79 -24.01
C ILE A 105 -12.37 -16.92 -23.29
N ASN A 106 -11.15 -16.65 -22.83
CA ASN A 106 -10.34 -17.65 -22.12
C ASN A 106 -11.01 -18.12 -20.82
N GLY A 107 -11.69 -17.22 -20.11
CA GLY A 107 -12.47 -17.56 -18.91
C GLY A 107 -13.60 -18.54 -19.21
N PHE A 108 -14.41 -18.26 -20.24
CA PHE A 108 -15.55 -19.11 -20.62
C PHE A 108 -15.13 -20.45 -21.21
N GLU A 109 -14.05 -20.48 -21.98
CA GLU A 109 -13.52 -21.70 -22.62
C GLU A 109 -12.70 -22.58 -21.66
N SER A 110 -12.36 -22.09 -20.47
CA SER A 110 -11.61 -22.86 -19.46
C SER A 110 -12.37 -24.04 -18.85
N ARG A 111 -13.66 -24.20 -19.14
CA ARG A 111 -14.49 -25.25 -18.58
C ARG A 111 -14.10 -26.62 -19.18
N PRO A 112 -13.97 -27.68 -18.35
CA PRO A 112 -13.76 -29.03 -18.85
C PRO A 112 -14.93 -29.50 -19.72
N ASP A 113 -14.60 -30.04 -20.89
CA ASP A 113 -15.52 -30.52 -21.89
C ASP A 113 -15.11 -31.91 -22.39
N GLU A 114 -16.10 -32.79 -22.58
CA GLU A 114 -15.88 -34.18 -23.00
C GLU A 114 -15.09 -34.28 -24.32
N SER A 115 -15.26 -33.32 -25.23
CA SER A 115 -14.63 -33.36 -26.56
C SER A 115 -13.25 -32.69 -26.61
N PHE A 116 -12.92 -31.85 -25.62
CA PHE A 116 -11.75 -30.97 -25.68
C PHE A 116 -10.80 -31.09 -24.48
N SER A 117 -11.21 -31.73 -23.39
CA SER A 117 -10.39 -31.95 -22.20
C SER A 117 -9.82 -33.37 -22.17
N ASP A 118 -8.78 -33.55 -21.36
CA ASP A 118 -8.24 -34.88 -21.11
C ASP A 118 -9.29 -35.78 -20.44
N GLU A 119 -9.35 -37.05 -20.83
CA GLU A 119 -10.34 -38.02 -20.33
C GLU A 119 -10.35 -38.10 -18.79
N LYS A 120 -9.16 -38.04 -18.18
CA LYS A 120 -9.01 -38.03 -16.72
C LYS A 120 -9.55 -36.75 -16.06
N GLU A 121 -9.44 -35.60 -16.73
CA GLU A 121 -9.97 -34.33 -16.21
C GLU A 121 -11.50 -34.31 -16.33
N TRP A 122 -12.03 -34.83 -17.45
CA TRP A 122 -13.47 -34.97 -17.67
C TRP A 122 -14.10 -35.92 -16.65
N GLU A 123 -13.55 -37.12 -16.45
CA GLU A 123 -14.07 -38.09 -15.47
C GLU A 123 -14.06 -37.53 -14.04
N ALA A 124 -12.98 -36.85 -13.64
CA ALA A 124 -12.88 -36.23 -12.33
C ALA A 124 -13.91 -35.11 -12.16
N TYR A 125 -14.18 -34.36 -13.22
CA TYR A 125 -15.17 -33.30 -13.26
C TYR A 125 -16.61 -33.84 -13.22
N GLU A 126 -16.91 -34.90 -13.98
CA GLU A 126 -18.23 -35.56 -14.02
C GLU A 126 -18.60 -36.16 -12.66
N ALA A 127 -17.62 -36.75 -11.95
CA ALA A 127 -17.81 -37.31 -10.62
C ALA A 127 -18.14 -36.25 -9.54
N MET A 128 -17.95 -34.95 -9.82
CA MET A 128 -18.29 -33.88 -8.90
C MET A 128 -19.81 -33.64 -8.85
N SER A 129 -20.33 -33.33 -7.66
CA SER A 129 -21.72 -32.84 -7.52
C SER A 129 -21.91 -31.51 -8.24
N GLY A 130 -23.16 -31.15 -8.58
CA GLY A 130 -23.47 -29.89 -9.27
C GLY A 130 -22.91 -28.62 -8.60
N CYS A 131 -22.91 -28.56 -7.26
CA CYS A 131 -22.31 -27.45 -6.53
C CYS A 131 -20.78 -27.42 -6.62
N GLN A 132 -20.14 -28.60 -6.57
CA GLN A 132 -18.69 -28.74 -6.74
C GLN A 132 -18.28 -28.38 -8.18
N GLN A 133 -19.04 -28.81 -9.17
CA GLN A 133 -18.89 -28.44 -10.56
C GLN A 133 -18.97 -26.92 -10.78
N ALA A 134 -19.98 -26.27 -10.22
CA ALA A 134 -20.13 -24.81 -10.30
C ALA A 134 -18.94 -24.08 -9.66
N ALA A 135 -18.53 -24.50 -8.47
CA ALA A 135 -17.36 -23.93 -7.79
C ALA A 135 -16.05 -24.17 -8.56
N HIS A 136 -15.91 -25.34 -9.20
CA HIS A 136 -14.74 -25.68 -10.00
C HIS A 136 -14.67 -24.83 -11.27
N ARG A 137 -15.78 -24.69 -12.02
CA ARG A 137 -15.86 -23.82 -13.19
C ARG A 137 -15.54 -22.36 -12.87
N ALA A 138 -16.06 -21.84 -11.75
CA ALA A 138 -15.78 -20.47 -11.34
C ALA A 138 -14.28 -20.25 -11.07
N LYS A 139 -13.60 -21.23 -10.45
CA LYS A 139 -12.16 -21.18 -10.21
C LYS A 139 -11.34 -21.22 -11.51
N LEU A 140 -11.70 -22.10 -12.43
CA LEU A 140 -11.02 -22.22 -13.73
C LEU A 140 -11.21 -20.95 -14.56
N CYS A 141 -12.43 -20.43 -14.62
CA CYS A 141 -12.75 -19.19 -15.32
C CYS A 141 -11.92 -18.02 -14.76
N TRP A 142 -11.91 -17.85 -13.44
CA TRP A 142 -11.12 -16.80 -12.80
C TRP A 142 -9.61 -16.95 -13.06
N ALA A 143 -9.07 -18.17 -12.97
CA ALA A 143 -7.66 -18.42 -13.22
C ALA A 143 -7.26 -18.12 -14.68
N ALA A 144 -8.08 -18.52 -15.65
CA ALA A 144 -7.86 -18.24 -17.06
C ALA A 144 -7.97 -16.75 -17.38
N MET A 145 -8.93 -16.04 -16.78
CA MET A 145 -9.06 -14.58 -16.91
C MET A 145 -7.81 -13.85 -16.37
N ILE A 146 -7.28 -14.25 -15.22
CA ILE A 146 -6.04 -13.67 -14.67
C ILE A 146 -4.85 -13.96 -15.60
N ALA A 147 -4.74 -15.19 -16.12
CA ALA A 147 -3.64 -15.57 -17.00
C ALA A 147 -3.64 -14.79 -18.33
N ALA A 148 -4.83 -14.46 -18.84
CA ALA A 148 -5.03 -13.66 -20.04
C ALA A 148 -4.99 -12.14 -19.80
N ALA A 149 -4.86 -11.70 -18.55
CA ALA A 149 -4.85 -10.27 -18.23
C ALA A 149 -3.63 -9.56 -18.87
N PRO A 150 -3.82 -8.35 -19.44
CA PRO A 150 -2.73 -7.60 -20.04
C PRO A 150 -1.69 -7.23 -18.98
N LYS A 151 -0.41 -7.39 -19.31
CA LYS A 151 0.69 -7.01 -18.43
C LYS A 151 1.05 -5.54 -18.67
N PRO A 152 1.36 -4.76 -17.61
CA PRO A 152 1.92 -3.42 -17.80
C PRO A 152 3.25 -3.52 -18.56
N GLU A 153 3.47 -2.60 -19.50
CA GLU A 153 4.73 -2.44 -20.25
C GLU A 153 5.88 -1.90 -19.37
#